data_AF-A0A959H9H5-F1
#
_entry.id   AF-A0A959H9H5-F1
#
_cell.length_a   1.000
_cell.length_b   1.000
_cell.length_c   1.000
_cell.angle_alpha   90.00
_cell.angle_beta   90.00
_cell.angle_gamma   90.00
#
_symmetry.space_group_name_H-M   'P 1'
#
loop_
_entity.id
_entity.type
_entity.pdbx_description
1 polymer ?
#
loop_
_entity_poly.entity_id
_entity_poly.type
_entity_poly.pdbx_seq_one_letter_code
_entity_poly.pdbx_strand_id
1 'polypeptide(L)'
;MYSVYGIRHHGPGSSRSLLRALEAEPPDCLLIEAPADAEPVLEYALHPDIIPPVAILLYDDKDLSKASYLPFAGFSPEWQA
;
A
#
# COMPACT_ATOMS: atom_id res chain seq x y z
N MET A 1 -10.68 21.25 11.72
CA MET A 1 -10.11 20.16 12.53
C MET A 1 -9.93 18.99 11.57
N TYR A 2 -8.78 18.32 11.53
CA TYR A 2 -8.56 17.18 10.64
C TYR A 2 -8.75 15.88 11.42
N SER A 3 -9.47 14.93 10.83
CA SER A 3 -9.50 13.54 11.27
C SER A 3 -8.37 12.80 10.57
N VAL A 4 -7.53 12.08 11.31
CA VAL A 4 -6.38 11.33 10.76
C VAL A 4 -6.47 9.88 11.22
N TYR A 5 -6.49 8.95 10.26
CA TYR A 5 -6.45 7.52 10.50
C TYR A 5 -5.06 6.98 10.17
N GLY A 6 -4.19 6.89 11.18
CA GLY A 6 -2.85 6.33 11.00
C GLY A 6 -2.89 4.80 10.95
N ILE A 7 -2.44 4.21 9.84
CA ILE A 7 -2.33 2.76 9.69
C ILE A 7 -0.96 2.38 9.15
N ARG A 8 -0.36 1.34 9.74
CA ARG A 8 0.83 0.67 9.24
C ARG A 8 0.55 -0.82 9.18
N HIS A 9 0.55 -1.42 7.98
CA HIS A 9 0.62 -2.88 7.76
C HIS A 9 -0.10 -3.72 8.84
N HIS A 10 -1.31 -3.33 9.23
CA HIS A 10 -2.04 -4.00 10.30
C HIS A 10 -2.77 -5.23 9.73
N GLY A 11 -3.03 -6.21 10.58
CA GLY A 11 -3.72 -7.43 10.17
C GLY A 11 -5.13 -7.16 9.59
N PRO A 12 -5.74 -8.17 8.94
CA PRO A 12 -6.99 -8.02 8.16
C PRO A 12 -8.16 -7.35 8.90
N GLY A 13 -8.23 -7.48 10.22
CA GLY A 13 -9.27 -6.84 11.04
C GLY A 13 -9.14 -5.32 11.10
N SER A 14 -7.93 -4.80 11.19
CA SER A 14 -7.69 -3.35 11.26
C SER A 14 -7.93 -2.68 9.91
N SER A 15 -7.47 -3.30 8.81
CA SER A 15 -7.79 -2.81 7.46
C SER A 15 -9.29 -2.72 7.24
N ARG A 16 -10.05 -3.75 7.67
CA ARG A 16 -11.52 -3.73 7.59
C ARG A 16 -12.15 -2.62 8.42
N SER A 17 -11.62 -2.36 9.62
CA SER A 17 -12.09 -1.24 10.46
C SER A 17 -11.77 0.11 9.84
N LEU A 18 -10.61 0.27 9.21
CA LEU A 18 -10.27 1.49 8.47
C LEU A 18 -11.22 1.73 7.32
N LEU A 19 -11.49 0.72 6.49
CA LEU A 19 -12.41 0.86 5.37
C LEU A 19 -13.79 1.33 5.84
N ARG A 20 -14.31 0.74 6.91
CA ARG A 20 -15.57 1.19 7.52
C ARG A 20 -15.52 2.64 8.01
N ALA A 21 -14.38 3.07 8.54
CA ALA A 21 -14.19 4.45 8.99
C ALA A 21 -14.15 5.41 7.78
N LEU A 22 -13.41 5.08 6.73
CA LEU A 22 -13.33 5.88 5.50
C LEU A 22 -14.66 5.90 4.73
N GLU A 23 -15.46 4.83 4.78
CA GLU A 23 -16.83 4.82 4.23
C GLU A 23 -17.77 5.75 5.01
N ALA A 24 -17.63 5.80 6.34
CA ALA A 24 -18.45 6.65 7.21
C ALA A 24 -18.02 8.12 7.18
N GLU A 25 -16.72 8.37 7.00
CA GLU A 25 -16.10 9.70 6.91
C GLU A 25 -15.16 9.72 5.69
N PRO A 26 -15.69 9.97 4.47
CA PRO A 26 -14.91 9.98 3.24
C PRO A 26 -13.72 10.96 3.30
N PRO A 27 -12.49 10.49 3.03
CA PRO A 27 -11.32 11.35 3.12
C PRO A 27 -11.23 12.32 1.93
N ASP A 28 -10.79 13.55 2.19
CA ASP A 28 -10.42 14.49 1.11
C ASP A 28 -9.15 14.05 0.38
N CYS A 29 -8.26 13.31 1.06
CA CYS A 29 -7.03 12.79 0.50
C CYS A 29 -6.58 11.49 1.20
N LEU A 30 -5.90 10.63 0.44
CA LEU A 30 -5.23 9.43 0.94
C LEU A 30 -3.72 9.59 0.74
N LEU A 31 -2.95 9.24 1.77
CA LEU A 31 -1.50 9.30 1.76
C LEU A 31 -0.95 7.89 1.96
N ILE A 32 -0.25 7.38 0.94
CA ILE A 32 0.41 6.07 0.97
C ILE A 32 1.92 6.31 0.95
N GLU A 33 2.62 5.83 1.98
CA GLU A 33 4.07 5.91 2.06
C GLU A 33 4.70 4.76 1.23
N ALA A 34 5.60 5.12 0.31
CA ALA A 34 6.37 4.17 -0.48
C ALA A 34 7.79 4.71 -0.73
N PRO A 35 8.79 3.84 -1.00
CA PRO A 35 10.11 4.25 -1.43
C PRO A 35 10.01 5.10 -2.70
N ALA A 36 10.78 6.18 -2.79
CA ALA A 36 10.78 7.05 -3.97
C ALA A 36 11.08 6.27 -5.26
N ASP A 37 12.03 5.33 -5.19
CA ASP A 37 12.40 4.47 -6.33
C ASP A 37 11.27 3.52 -6.80
N ALA A 38 10.23 3.33 -5.98
CA ALA A 38 9.06 2.54 -6.36
C ALA A 38 8.03 3.34 -7.17
N GLU A 39 8.13 4.67 -7.23
CA GLU A 39 7.16 5.54 -7.92
C GLU A 39 6.85 5.09 -9.36
N PRO A 40 7.84 4.72 -10.21
CA PRO A 40 7.56 4.31 -11.59
C PRO A 40 6.77 3.00 -11.71
N VAL A 41 6.73 2.18 -10.66
CA VAL A 41 6.01 0.90 -10.69
C VAL A 41 4.67 0.93 -9.97
N LEU A 42 4.34 2.02 -9.25
CA LEU A 42 3.06 2.15 -8.55
C LEU A 42 1.89 2.16 -9.53
N GLU A 43 2.07 2.67 -10.75
CA GLU A 43 1.01 2.67 -11.77
C GLU A 43 0.54 1.26 -12.15
N TYR A 44 1.41 0.25 -12.05
CA TYR A 44 1.03 -1.14 -12.34
C TYR A 44 0.04 -1.70 -11.31
N ALA A 45 -0.01 -1.16 -10.09
CA ALA A 45 -1.01 -1.58 -9.10
C ALA A 45 -2.45 -1.29 -9.56
N LEU A 46 -2.64 -0.37 -10.50
CA LEU A 46 -3.94 -0.04 -11.09
C LEU A 46 -4.30 -0.95 -12.28
N HIS A 47 -3.36 -1.78 -12.76
CA HIS A 47 -3.60 -2.65 -13.89
C HIS A 47 -4.52 -3.81 -13.47
N PRO A 48 -5.61 -4.12 -14.21
CA PRO A 48 -6.62 -5.10 -13.79
C PRO A 48 -6.07 -6.53 -13.62
N ASP A 49 -5.00 -6.86 -14.34
CA ASP A 49 -4.34 -8.17 -14.24
C ASP A 49 -3.37 -8.30 -13.06
N ILE A 50 -3.10 -7.19 -12.33
CA ILE A 50 -2.26 -7.22 -11.13
C ILE A 50 -3.16 -7.50 -9.93
N ILE A 51 -3.15 -8.76 -9.50
CA ILE A 51 -4.02 -9.28 -8.43
C ILE A 51 -3.15 -9.70 -7.24
N PRO A 52 -3.33 -9.13 -6.03
CA PRO A 52 -2.59 -9.54 -4.85
C PRO A 52 -2.75 -11.03 -4.50
N PRO A 53 -1.75 -11.66 -3.85
CA PRO A 53 -0.56 -11.02 -3.29
C PRO A 53 0.51 -10.73 -4.35
N VAL A 54 0.99 -9.49 -4.36
CA VAL A 54 2.08 -9.02 -5.22
C VAL A 54 3.11 -8.28 -4.36
N ALA A 55 4.32 -8.09 -4.88
CA ALA A 55 5.33 -7.31 -4.18
C ALA A 55 6.10 -6.43 -5.14
N ILE A 56 6.43 -5.22 -4.69
CA ILE A 56 7.44 -4.40 -5.35
C ILE A 56 8.81 -4.92 -4.88
N LEU A 57 9.66 -5.25 -5.85
CA LEU A 57 11.06 -5.61 -5.61
C LEU A 57 11.93 -4.39 -5.88
N LEU A 58 12.60 -3.89 -4.85
CA LEU A 58 13.68 -2.92 -4.99
C LEU A 58 15.01 -3.64 -4.80
N TYR A 59 15.99 -3.32 -5.63
CA TYR A 59 17.34 -3.88 -5.53
C TYR A 59 18.40 -2.88 -5.99
N ASP A 60 19.61 -3.02 -5.45
CA ASP A 60 20.79 -2.31 -5.93
C ASP A 60 21.28 -2.98 -7.23
N ASP A 61 21.36 -2.23 -8.33
CA ASP A 61 21.76 -2.75 -9.64
C ASP A 61 23.22 -3.22 -9.68
N LYS A 62 24.04 -2.80 -8.71
CA LYS A 62 25.44 -3.21 -8.55
C LYS A 62 25.62 -4.35 -7.56
N ASP A 63 24.63 -4.62 -6.72
CA ASP A 63 24.68 -5.66 -5.69
C ASP A 63 23.28 -6.24 -5.42
N LEU A 64 22.90 -7.25 -6.21
CA LEU A 64 21.59 -7.89 -6.12
C LEU A 64 21.32 -8.57 -4.77
N SER A 65 22.35 -8.75 -3.91
CA SER A 65 22.14 -9.24 -2.55
C SER A 65 21.44 -8.21 -1.66
N LYS A 66 21.49 -6.93 -2.03
CA LYS A 66 20.76 -5.83 -1.40
C LYS A 66 19.42 -5.67 -2.10
N ALA A 67 18.43 -6.39 -1.60
CA ALA A 67 17.06 -6.31 -2.09
C ALA A 67 16.09 -6.09 -0.92
N SER A 68 14.97 -5.45 -1.23
CA SER A 68 13.83 -5.29 -0.32
C SER A 68 12.54 -5.61 -1.06
N TYR A 69 11.64 -6.30 -0.37
CA TYR A 69 10.32 -6.65 -0.88
C TYR A 69 9.28 -5.83 -0.12
N LEU A 70 8.41 -5.15 -0.86
CA LEU A 70 7.25 -4.45 -0.30
C LEU A 70 6.00 -5.23 -0.71
N PRO A 71 5.50 -6.12 0.17
CA PRO A 71 4.38 -6.97 -0.15
C PRO A 71 3.05 -6.22 0.00
N PHE A 72 2.18 -6.40 -0.98
CA PHE A 72 0.79 -5.97 -0.96
C PHE A 72 -0.09 -7.22 -0.92
N ALA A 73 -0.90 -7.31 0.13
CA ALA A 73 -1.91 -8.35 0.26
C ALA A 73 -3.28 -7.78 -0.16
N GLY A 74 -4.20 -8.65 -0.58
CA GLY A 74 -5.56 -8.20 -0.92
C GLY A 74 -6.30 -7.54 0.25
N PHE A 75 -5.89 -7.79 1.50
CA PHE A 75 -6.43 -7.11 2.68
C PHE A 75 -5.56 -5.96 3.18
N SER A 76 -4.38 -5.73 2.59
CA SER A 76 -3.47 -4.68 3.07
C SER A 76 -4.14 -3.32 2.90
N PRO A 77 -4.02 -2.43 3.90
CA PRO A 77 -4.67 -1.13 3.86
C PRO A 77 -4.24 -0.30 2.66
N GLU A 78 -2.99 -0.44 2.20
CA GLU A 78 -2.45 0.23 1.02
C GLU A 78 -3.11 -0.24 -0.29
N TRP A 79 -3.65 -1.46 -0.33
CA TRP A 79 -4.38 -2.00 -1.49
C TRP A 79 -5.90 -1.74 -1.43
N GLN A 80 -6.43 -1.53 -0.23
CA GLN A 80 -7.86 -1.38 0.00
C GLN A 80 -8.32 0.08 0.02
N ALA A 81 -7.42 1.01 0.39
CA ALA A 81 -7.70 2.44 0.50
C ALA A 81 -7.98 3.08 -0.85
#